data_AF-A0A329W3U1-F1
#
_entry.id   AF-A0A329W3U1-F1
#
_cell.length_a   1.000
_cell.length_b   1.000
_cell.length_c   1.000
_cell.angle_alpha   90.00
_cell.angle_beta   90.00
_cell.angle_gamma   90.00
#
_symmetry.space_group_name_H-M   'P 1'
#
loop_
_entity.id
_entity.type
_entity.pdbx_description
1 polymer ?
#
loop_
_entity_poly.entity_id
_entity_poly.type
_entity_poly.pdbx_seq_one_letter_code
_entity_poly.pdbx_strand_id
1 'polypeptide(L)'
;MLDVNLSSLLNIISLSIPTLSLYLIWFNRKNIYAHLGFPLILIAYIAPFIFFNELYSKYEVYSLYTEINVIGAISFLIGVIIAKKTPAISLPLVPFYHMQGDYYDVDSKLKNRTFIILLFACFLMIISYISMGFTPMFASDPLAAKFFRGEYQETYQRVAIFFRIGNSIIPVFLPLAILLIIDKFDYKLSFVVLLGFICIALSLQRGFIGFSILTPVLIYAAYKSRFIFCIVFSVYIFIYVFGAALWWLLGFAYSDADSFLEGAMAGAPDVPDQLNFLSRFVVDNIFTYGKTFIGGLIPFGYEWNPSVYSLKILNGVDDISQITSGGLRLPVYMWGYVSFSWVGVIVLSFISGYLTTHMILFIKKSSSLSISFFTLNYIYATTILIFFVNFYNMSIYSVPNLFFVFIFYYVVNWKLRIKRKY
;
A
#
# COMPACT_ATOMS: atom_id res chain seq x y z
N MET A 1 -12.99 34.30 -3.23
CA MET A 1 -13.48 32.94 -3.49
C MET A 1 -12.34 32.20 -4.16
N LEU A 2 -12.01 30.98 -3.71
CA LEU A 2 -10.99 30.17 -4.38
C LEU A 2 -11.57 29.72 -5.71
N ASP A 3 -11.21 30.41 -6.80
CA ASP A 3 -11.60 30.02 -8.15
C ASP A 3 -10.77 28.79 -8.55
N VAL A 4 -11.29 27.61 -8.24
CA VAL A 4 -10.72 26.34 -8.68
C VAL A 4 -10.97 26.23 -10.18
N ASN A 5 -9.90 26.30 -10.97
CA ASN A 5 -9.98 26.13 -12.43
C ASN A 5 -10.54 24.73 -12.76
N LEU A 6 -11.30 24.62 -13.85
CA LEU A 6 -11.88 23.38 -14.37
C LEU A 6 -10.84 22.25 -14.43
N SER A 7 -9.62 22.53 -14.89
CA SER A 7 -8.54 21.53 -14.95
C SER A 7 -8.16 20.96 -13.58
N SER A 8 -8.12 21.79 -12.54
CA SER A 8 -7.87 21.33 -11.16
C SER A 8 -9.02 20.48 -10.65
N LEU A 9 -10.26 20.88 -10.91
CA LEU A 9 -11.43 20.08 -10.56
C LEU A 9 -11.41 18.71 -11.27
N LEU A 10 -11.05 18.68 -12.56
CA LEU A 10 -10.91 17.45 -13.33
C LEU A 10 -9.81 16.54 -12.77
N ASN A 11 -8.66 17.09 -12.36
CA ASN A 11 -7.60 16.33 -11.71
C ASN A 11 -8.03 15.75 -10.37
N ILE A 12 -8.70 16.55 -9.53
CA ILE A 12 -9.26 16.10 -8.25
C ILE A 12 -10.18 14.90 -8.46
N ILE A 13 -11.15 15.01 -9.39
CA ILE A 13 -12.11 13.94 -9.68
C ILE A 13 -11.36 12.71 -10.19
N SER A 14 -10.46 12.89 -11.15
CA SER A 14 -9.75 11.80 -11.83
C SER A 14 -8.85 11.01 -10.88
N LEU A 15 -8.05 11.68 -10.05
CA LEU A 15 -7.17 11.03 -9.07
C LEU A 15 -7.94 10.39 -7.90
N SER A 16 -9.17 10.83 -7.65
CA SER A 16 -10.04 10.23 -6.64
C SER A 16 -10.74 8.97 -7.12
N ILE A 17 -10.91 8.77 -8.44
CA ILE A 17 -11.64 7.63 -9.02
C ILE A 17 -11.09 6.25 -8.59
N PRO A 18 -9.77 5.98 -8.55
CA PRO A 18 -9.25 4.67 -8.13
C PRO A 18 -9.77 4.22 -6.76
N THR A 19 -9.93 5.15 -5.81
CA THR A 19 -10.41 4.85 -4.47
C THR A 19 -11.94 5.00 -4.37
N LEU A 20 -12.53 6.05 -4.93
CA LEU A 20 -13.97 6.30 -4.83
C LEU A 20 -14.81 5.28 -5.62
N SER A 21 -14.29 4.77 -6.74
CA SER A 21 -14.97 3.73 -7.52
C SER A 21 -15.18 2.42 -6.73
N LEU A 22 -14.38 2.17 -5.70
CA LEU A 22 -14.54 1.01 -4.81
C LEU A 22 -15.89 1.03 -4.07
N TYR A 23 -16.42 2.22 -3.82
CA TYR A 23 -17.75 2.42 -3.25
C TYR A 23 -18.88 2.11 -4.24
N LEU A 24 -18.65 2.26 -5.56
CA LEU A 24 -19.60 1.84 -6.60
C LEU A 24 -19.75 0.31 -6.65
N ILE A 25 -18.72 -0.41 -6.22
CA ILE A 25 -18.72 -1.89 -6.12
C ILE A 25 -19.36 -2.34 -4.80
N TRP A 26 -18.94 -1.72 -3.69
CA TRP A 26 -19.36 -2.10 -2.35
C TRP A 26 -19.38 -0.90 -1.39
N PHE A 27 -20.53 -0.21 -1.35
CA PHE A 27 -20.79 0.86 -0.39
C PHE A 27 -21.12 0.31 1.01
N ASN A 28 -20.09 0.02 1.79
CA ASN A 28 -20.25 -0.54 3.14
C ASN A 28 -19.07 -0.16 4.05
N ARG A 29 -19.33 -0.05 5.36
CA ARG A 29 -18.28 0.16 6.39
C ARG A 29 -17.23 -0.96 6.43
N LYS A 30 -17.58 -2.16 5.98
CA LYS A 30 -16.65 -3.29 5.87
C LYS A 30 -15.73 -3.21 4.64
N ASN A 31 -15.90 -2.24 3.74
CA ASN A 31 -14.98 -2.00 2.62
C ASN A 31 -13.70 -1.27 3.11
N ILE A 32 -12.97 -1.92 4.02
CA ILE A 32 -11.81 -1.32 4.72
C ILE A 32 -10.74 -0.85 3.74
N TYR A 33 -10.57 -1.55 2.61
CA TYR A 33 -9.61 -1.15 1.58
C TYR A 33 -9.91 0.24 1.00
N ALA A 34 -11.19 0.55 0.72
CA ALA A 34 -11.59 1.88 0.26
C ALA A 34 -11.41 2.95 1.35
N HIS A 35 -11.76 2.62 2.60
CA HIS A 35 -11.63 3.55 3.74
C HIS A 35 -10.17 3.93 4.01
N LEU A 36 -9.23 2.97 3.93
CA LEU A 36 -7.80 3.23 4.11
C LEU A 36 -7.21 4.17 3.02
N GLY A 37 -7.78 4.18 1.82
CA GLY A 37 -7.33 5.09 0.75
C GLY A 37 -7.85 6.53 0.90
N PHE A 38 -8.87 6.76 1.72
CA PHE A 38 -9.59 8.03 1.74
C PHE A 38 -8.79 9.21 2.28
N PRO A 39 -8.05 9.12 3.41
CA PRO A 39 -7.28 10.26 3.90
C PRO A 39 -6.18 10.70 2.94
N LEU A 40 -5.59 9.74 2.20
CA LEU A 40 -4.62 10.05 1.15
C LEU A 40 -5.25 10.95 0.07
N ILE A 41 -6.47 10.65 -0.39
CA ILE A 41 -7.16 11.50 -1.37
C ILE A 41 -7.31 12.93 -0.84
N LEU A 42 -7.75 13.07 0.42
CA LEU A 42 -7.98 14.37 1.02
C LEU A 42 -6.70 15.21 1.05
N ILE A 43 -5.61 14.64 1.56
CA ILE A 43 -4.37 15.38 1.87
C ILE A 43 -3.41 15.46 0.69
N ALA A 44 -3.35 14.42 -0.16
CA ALA A 44 -2.40 14.38 -1.27
C ALA A 44 -2.98 14.89 -2.59
N TYR A 45 -4.32 14.92 -2.77
CA TYR A 45 -4.94 15.34 -4.03
C TYR A 45 -5.92 16.51 -3.83
N ILE A 46 -6.99 16.36 -3.06
CA ILE A 46 -8.05 17.38 -2.95
C ILE A 46 -7.49 18.69 -2.39
N ALA A 47 -6.87 18.63 -1.22
CA ALA A 47 -6.31 19.79 -0.56
C ALA A 47 -5.26 20.51 -1.43
N PRO A 48 -4.21 19.83 -1.96
CA PRO A 48 -3.21 20.49 -2.79
C PRO A 48 -3.78 21.19 -4.03
N PHE A 49 -4.73 20.59 -4.76
CA PHE A 49 -5.35 21.25 -5.91
C PHE A 49 -6.25 22.43 -5.54
N ILE A 50 -6.83 22.46 -4.34
CA ILE A 50 -7.63 23.61 -3.89
C ILE A 50 -6.73 24.79 -3.50
N PHE A 51 -5.62 24.53 -2.80
CA PHE A 51 -4.78 25.58 -2.23
C PHE A 51 -3.62 26.02 -3.13
N PHE A 52 -3.04 25.12 -3.91
CA PHE A 52 -1.87 25.39 -4.77
C PHE A 52 -2.18 25.37 -6.27
N ASN A 53 -3.47 25.51 -6.65
CA ASN A 53 -3.92 25.52 -8.04
C ASN A 53 -3.07 26.45 -8.94
N GLU A 54 -2.87 27.69 -8.50
CA GLU A 54 -2.13 28.70 -9.27
C GLU A 54 -0.65 28.38 -9.46
N LEU A 55 -0.06 27.62 -8.53
CA LEU A 55 1.32 27.16 -8.67
C LEU A 55 1.39 26.01 -9.68
N TYR A 56 0.47 25.05 -9.58
CA TYR A 56 0.45 23.87 -10.45
C TYR A 56 0.08 24.21 -11.89
N SER A 57 -0.82 25.17 -12.11
CA SER A 57 -1.24 25.60 -13.45
C SER A 57 -0.12 26.26 -14.27
N LYS A 58 0.95 26.72 -13.62
CA LYS A 58 2.15 27.29 -14.27
C LYS A 58 3.05 26.23 -14.90
N TYR A 59 2.86 24.94 -14.59
CA TYR A 59 3.62 23.87 -15.22
C TYR A 59 3.21 23.71 -16.68
N GLU A 60 4.17 23.70 -17.61
CA GLU A 60 3.90 23.51 -19.05
C GLU A 60 3.18 22.20 -19.34
N VAL A 61 3.46 21.15 -18.56
CA VAL A 61 2.83 19.83 -18.68
C VAL A 61 1.46 19.70 -18.00
N TYR A 62 0.94 20.78 -17.40
CA TYR A 62 -0.30 20.71 -16.61
C TYR A 62 -1.52 20.30 -17.44
N SER A 63 -1.63 20.76 -18.69
CA SER A 63 -2.70 20.33 -19.61
C SER A 63 -2.59 18.84 -19.93
N LEU A 64 -1.38 18.38 -20.31
CA LEU A 64 -1.12 16.97 -20.60
C LEU A 64 -1.40 16.08 -19.38
N TYR A 65 -0.97 16.50 -18.19
CA TYR A 65 -1.26 15.82 -16.93
C TYR A 65 -2.77 15.66 -16.71
N THR A 66 -3.53 16.73 -16.95
CA THR A 66 -5.00 16.72 -16.83
C THR A 66 -5.63 15.74 -17.82
N GLU A 67 -5.20 15.75 -19.08
CA GLU A 67 -5.71 14.84 -20.12
C GLU A 67 -5.39 13.36 -19.80
N ILE A 68 -4.17 13.06 -19.39
CA ILE A 68 -3.76 11.71 -18.95
C ILE A 68 -4.65 11.22 -17.82
N ASN A 69 -4.86 12.05 -16.80
CA ASN A 69 -5.67 11.69 -15.64
C ASN A 69 -7.14 11.47 -16.01
N VAL A 70 -7.74 12.37 -16.80
CA VAL A 70 -9.15 12.28 -17.19
C VAL A 70 -9.40 11.03 -18.04
N ILE A 71 -8.60 10.82 -19.10
CA ILE A 71 -8.77 9.67 -19.99
C ILE A 71 -8.50 8.37 -19.24
N GLY A 72 -7.45 8.34 -18.42
CA GLY A 72 -7.11 7.18 -17.58
C GLY A 72 -8.23 6.84 -16.58
N ALA A 73 -8.80 7.85 -15.93
CA ALA A 73 -9.87 7.67 -14.96
C ALA A 73 -11.19 7.20 -15.58
N ILE A 74 -11.54 7.72 -16.76
CA ILE A 74 -12.69 7.23 -17.54
C ILE A 74 -12.47 5.76 -17.91
N SER A 75 -11.30 5.41 -18.43
CA SER A 75 -10.97 4.03 -18.81
C SER A 75 -10.99 3.08 -17.60
N PHE A 76 -10.46 3.51 -16.46
CA PHE A 76 -10.51 2.78 -15.20
C PHE A 76 -11.96 2.52 -14.77
N LEU A 77 -12.82 3.54 -14.82
CA LEU A 77 -14.23 3.42 -14.45
C LEU A 77 -14.99 2.45 -15.38
N ILE A 78 -14.69 2.48 -16.69
CA ILE A 78 -15.24 1.50 -17.66
C ILE A 78 -14.80 0.08 -17.26
N GLY A 79 -13.53 -0.12 -16.91
CA GLY A 79 -13.02 -1.39 -16.37
C GLY A 79 -13.78 -1.86 -15.13
N VAL A 80 -14.07 -0.94 -14.20
CA VAL A 80 -14.86 -1.22 -12.99
C VAL A 80 -16.29 -1.66 -13.33
N ILE A 81 -16.97 -0.92 -14.21
CA ILE A 81 -18.35 -1.20 -14.60
C ILE A 81 -18.46 -2.55 -15.32
N ILE A 82 -17.53 -2.85 -16.23
CA ILE A 82 -17.51 -4.12 -16.96
C ILE A 82 -17.21 -5.28 -16.02
N ALA A 83 -16.18 -5.17 -15.17
CA ALA A 83 -15.83 -6.22 -14.22
C ALA A 83 -16.97 -6.56 -13.26
N LYS A 84 -17.77 -5.57 -12.83
CA LYS A 84 -18.94 -5.77 -11.97
C LYS A 84 -20.02 -6.64 -12.63
N LYS A 85 -20.11 -6.63 -13.97
CA LYS A 85 -21.04 -7.46 -14.76
C LYS A 85 -20.47 -8.83 -15.12
N THR A 86 -19.14 -8.97 -15.14
CA THR A 86 -18.52 -10.28 -15.39
C THR A 86 -18.64 -11.21 -14.19
N PRO A 87 -18.79 -12.52 -14.40
CA PRO A 87 -18.73 -13.47 -13.31
C PRO A 87 -17.40 -13.30 -12.57
N ALA A 88 -17.46 -13.29 -11.23
CA ALA A 88 -16.27 -13.17 -10.42
C ALA A 88 -15.28 -14.27 -10.79
N ILE A 89 -14.02 -13.90 -11.04
CA ILE A 89 -12.96 -14.85 -11.39
C ILE A 89 -12.87 -15.88 -10.25
N SER A 90 -13.24 -17.12 -10.54
CA SER A 90 -13.08 -18.23 -9.60
C SER A 90 -11.61 -18.62 -9.59
N LEU A 91 -10.82 -17.97 -8.74
CA LEU A 91 -9.46 -18.43 -8.50
C LEU A 91 -9.55 -19.86 -7.92
N PRO A 92 -8.72 -20.80 -8.39
CA PRO A 92 -8.74 -22.22 -7.95
C PRO A 92 -8.51 -22.41 -6.44
N LEU A 93 -8.20 -21.31 -5.74
CA LEU A 93 -8.01 -21.17 -4.30
C LEU A 93 -9.21 -20.47 -3.64
N VAL A 94 -10.43 -20.86 -4.03
CA VAL A 94 -11.68 -20.24 -3.56
C VAL A 94 -11.73 -20.21 -2.02
N PRO A 95 -11.99 -19.03 -1.41
CA PRO A 95 -12.20 -18.89 0.03
C PRO A 95 -13.37 -19.69 0.58
N PHE A 96 -13.31 -19.90 1.90
CA PHE A 96 -14.44 -20.32 2.72
C PHE A 96 -15.67 -19.44 2.47
N TYR A 97 -16.70 -20.00 1.83
CA TYR A 97 -18.03 -19.37 1.82
C TYR A 97 -19.06 -20.14 2.66
N HIS A 98 -18.74 -21.36 3.11
CA HIS A 98 -19.75 -22.30 3.63
C HIS A 98 -19.37 -23.09 4.89
N MET A 99 -18.38 -22.68 5.68
CA MET A 99 -18.06 -23.43 6.90
C MET A 99 -18.83 -22.93 8.13
N GLN A 100 -19.88 -23.67 8.50
CA GLN A 100 -20.49 -23.71 9.84
C GLN A 100 -19.81 -24.75 10.75
N GLY A 101 -18.53 -25.11 10.50
CA GLY A 101 -17.78 -25.96 11.44
C GLY A 101 -17.53 -25.22 12.76
N ASP A 102 -17.23 -25.96 13.82
CA ASP A 102 -16.89 -25.40 15.15
C ASP A 102 -15.81 -24.31 15.03
N TYR A 103 -16.24 -23.04 15.09
CA TYR A 103 -15.40 -21.86 14.89
C TYR A 103 -14.19 -21.86 15.85
N TYR A 104 -14.37 -22.39 17.06
CA TYR A 104 -13.34 -22.45 18.11
C TYR A 104 -12.09 -23.27 17.74
N ASP A 105 -12.24 -24.42 17.08
CA ASP A 105 -11.08 -25.25 16.67
C ASP A 105 -10.27 -24.56 15.57
N VAL A 106 -10.91 -23.74 14.74
CA VAL A 106 -10.21 -23.02 13.67
C VAL A 106 -9.49 -21.77 14.20
N ASP A 107 -10.12 -20.97 15.05
CA ASP A 107 -9.50 -19.77 15.62
C ASP A 107 -8.26 -20.09 16.46
N SER A 108 -8.31 -21.16 17.27
CA SER A 108 -7.14 -21.63 18.03
C SER A 108 -5.97 -22.07 17.13
N LYS A 109 -6.27 -22.73 16.00
CA LYS A 109 -5.27 -23.12 15.00
C LYS A 109 -4.70 -21.91 14.25
N LEU A 110 -5.54 -20.95 13.88
CA LEU A 110 -5.11 -19.69 13.28
C LEU A 110 -4.15 -18.98 14.22
N LYS A 111 -4.51 -18.86 15.50
CA LYS A 111 -3.69 -18.25 16.55
C LYS A 111 -2.31 -18.86 16.67
N ASN A 112 -2.22 -20.19 16.79
CA ASN A 112 -0.94 -20.88 16.92
C ASN A 112 -0.05 -20.70 15.68
N ARG A 113 -0.65 -20.74 14.48
CA ARG A 113 0.12 -20.54 13.23
C ARG A 113 0.59 -19.11 13.07
N THR A 114 -0.27 -18.13 13.37
CA THR A 114 0.09 -16.71 13.37
C THR A 114 1.22 -16.45 14.36
N PHE A 115 1.17 -17.04 15.55
CA PHE A 115 2.26 -17.00 16.53
C PHE A 115 3.57 -17.55 15.95
N ILE A 116 3.57 -18.75 15.37
CA ILE A 116 4.78 -19.37 14.79
C ILE A 116 5.38 -18.50 13.68
N ILE A 117 4.55 -18.00 12.76
CA ILE A 117 5.02 -17.18 11.64
C ILE A 117 5.60 -15.84 12.13
N LEU A 118 4.91 -15.16 13.03
CA LEU A 118 5.40 -13.89 13.57
C LEU A 118 6.66 -14.09 14.41
N LEU A 119 6.72 -15.16 15.23
CA LEU A 119 7.91 -15.47 16.03
C LEU A 119 9.11 -15.72 15.12
N PHE A 120 8.93 -16.51 14.05
CA PHE A 120 9.95 -16.74 13.03
C PHE A 120 10.40 -15.43 12.36
N ALA A 121 9.46 -14.56 11.98
CA ALA A 121 9.78 -13.28 11.35
C ALA A 121 10.55 -12.33 12.29
N CYS A 122 10.13 -12.22 13.55
CA CYS A 122 10.83 -11.46 14.58
C CYS A 122 12.25 -12.01 14.82
N PHE A 123 12.39 -13.34 14.88
CA PHE A 123 13.69 -14.01 15.03
C PHE A 123 14.63 -13.67 13.87
N LEU A 124 14.15 -13.71 12.62
CA LEU A 124 14.94 -13.30 11.46
C LEU A 124 15.40 -11.84 11.54
N MET A 125 14.52 -10.92 11.96
CA MET A 125 14.89 -9.51 12.13
C MET A 125 15.92 -9.30 13.23
N ILE A 126 15.74 -9.94 14.39
CA ILE A 126 16.68 -9.84 15.53
C ILE A 126 18.06 -10.36 15.14
N ILE A 127 18.14 -11.53 14.50
CA ILE A 127 19.41 -12.05 13.98
C ILE A 127 20.03 -11.07 12.99
N SER A 128 19.22 -10.50 12.09
CA SER A 128 19.73 -9.53 11.13
C SER A 128 20.32 -8.31 11.82
N TYR A 129 19.69 -7.77 12.86
CA TYR A 129 20.24 -6.66 13.64
C TYR A 129 21.54 -7.02 14.36
N ILE A 130 21.61 -8.20 14.98
CA ILE A 130 22.82 -8.69 15.64
C ILE A 130 23.96 -8.82 14.62
N SER A 131 23.70 -9.42 13.45
CA SER A 131 24.69 -9.63 12.41
C SER A 131 25.10 -8.34 11.69
N MET A 132 24.20 -7.37 11.55
CA MET A 132 24.54 -6.04 11.01
C MET A 132 25.42 -5.25 11.98
N GLY A 133 25.28 -5.49 13.30
CA GLY A 133 25.96 -4.72 14.34
C GLY A 133 25.33 -3.34 14.59
N PHE A 134 24.21 -3.02 13.93
CA PHE A 134 23.46 -1.78 14.13
C PHE A 134 21.96 -2.00 13.95
N THR A 135 21.18 -1.02 14.41
CA THR A 135 19.76 -0.87 14.08
C THR A 135 19.55 0.52 13.48
N PRO A 136 18.73 0.69 12.42
CA PRO A 136 18.53 2.00 11.80
C PRO A 136 18.14 3.11 12.77
N MET A 137 17.33 2.81 13.78
CA MET A 137 16.92 3.79 14.79
C MET A 137 18.08 4.35 15.65
N PHE A 138 19.13 3.57 15.88
CA PHE A 138 20.26 3.93 16.75
C PHE A 138 21.60 4.08 16.00
N ALA A 139 21.55 4.11 14.67
CA ALA A 139 22.73 4.36 13.84
C ALA A 139 23.18 5.83 13.92
N SER A 140 24.45 6.12 13.60
CA SER A 140 24.97 7.49 13.57
C SER A 140 24.27 8.35 12.51
N ASP A 141 23.93 7.75 11.36
CA ASP A 141 23.01 8.31 10.37
C ASP A 141 21.78 7.39 10.20
N PRO A 142 20.67 7.68 10.91
CA PRO A 142 19.46 6.87 10.85
C PRO A 142 18.81 6.80 9.46
N LEU A 143 18.95 7.83 8.64
CA LEU A 143 18.35 7.86 7.30
C LEU A 143 19.15 7.01 6.32
N ALA A 144 20.48 7.14 6.32
CA ALA A 144 21.35 6.28 5.52
C ALA A 144 21.22 4.80 5.94
N ALA A 145 21.13 4.53 7.23
CA ALA A 145 20.95 3.18 7.77
C ALA A 145 19.58 2.58 7.41
N LYS A 146 18.50 3.37 7.44
CA LYS A 146 17.15 2.93 7.03
C LYS A 146 17.12 2.46 5.57
N PHE A 147 17.87 3.13 4.70
CA PHE A 147 17.96 2.78 3.27
C PHE A 147 19.14 1.86 2.94
N PHE A 148 19.90 1.42 3.96
CA PHE A 148 21.06 0.52 3.84
C PHE A 148 22.11 1.00 2.84
N ARG A 149 22.57 2.25 3.00
CA ARG A 149 23.54 2.92 2.12
C ARG A 149 24.88 3.18 2.77
N GLY A 150 25.89 3.46 1.95
CA GLY A 150 27.22 3.86 2.42
C GLY A 150 27.83 2.78 3.31
N GLU A 151 28.28 3.17 4.51
CA GLU A 151 28.86 2.27 5.50
C GLU A 151 27.93 1.13 5.96
N TYR A 152 26.60 1.30 5.83
CA TYR A 152 25.61 0.32 6.25
C TYR A 152 25.32 -0.76 5.19
N GLN A 153 25.75 -0.55 3.94
CA GLN A 153 25.35 -1.40 2.83
C GLN A 153 25.97 -2.79 2.90
N GLU A 154 27.27 -2.88 3.18
CA GLU A 154 28.02 -4.14 3.16
C GLU A 154 27.53 -5.11 4.24
N THR A 155 27.36 -4.62 5.46
CA THR A 155 26.87 -5.40 6.60
C THR A 155 25.42 -5.84 6.39
N TYR A 156 24.57 -4.98 5.83
CA TYR A 156 23.21 -5.33 5.44
C TYR A 156 23.16 -6.42 4.36
N GLN A 157 23.98 -6.33 3.31
CA GLN A 157 23.95 -7.26 2.19
C GLN A 157 24.12 -8.72 2.63
N ARG A 158 24.94 -8.97 3.67
CA ARG A 158 25.16 -10.30 4.26
C ARG A 158 23.90 -10.93 4.85
N VAL A 159 22.95 -10.12 5.32
CA VAL A 159 21.70 -10.58 5.95
C VAL A 159 20.44 -10.09 5.25
N ALA A 160 20.56 -9.51 4.06
CA ALA A 160 19.47 -8.83 3.36
C ALA A 160 18.25 -9.76 3.16
N ILE A 161 18.47 -11.04 2.87
CA ILE A 161 17.40 -12.02 2.70
C ILE A 161 16.60 -12.18 4.00
N PHE A 162 17.26 -12.44 5.12
CA PHE A 162 16.60 -12.64 6.42
C PHE A 162 15.88 -11.38 6.88
N PHE A 163 16.52 -10.22 6.77
CA PHE A 163 15.93 -8.95 7.13
C PHE A 163 14.68 -8.68 6.29
N ARG A 164 14.77 -8.82 4.96
CA ARG A 164 13.64 -8.57 4.04
C ARG A 164 12.48 -9.52 4.31
N ILE A 165 12.74 -10.81 4.53
CA ILE A 165 11.69 -11.78 4.85
C ILE A 165 11.00 -11.39 6.16
N GLY A 166 11.75 -11.16 7.24
CA GLY A 166 11.18 -10.79 8.53
C GLY A 166 10.39 -9.48 8.47
N ASN A 167 11.01 -8.44 7.91
CA ASN A 167 10.42 -7.11 7.79
C ASN A 167 9.19 -7.06 6.86
N SER A 168 9.05 -8.00 5.93
CA SER A 168 7.87 -8.08 5.06
C SER A 168 6.73 -8.85 5.72
N ILE A 169 7.02 -9.94 6.44
CA ILE A 169 6.01 -10.81 7.06
C ILE A 169 5.32 -10.11 8.24
N ILE A 170 6.07 -9.43 9.11
CA ILE A 170 5.50 -8.85 10.34
C ILE A 170 4.32 -7.92 10.02
N PRO A 171 4.45 -6.89 9.17
CA PRO A 171 3.35 -5.96 8.88
C PRO A 171 2.10 -6.63 8.30
N VAL A 172 2.26 -7.75 7.61
CA VAL A 172 1.16 -8.48 6.96
C VAL A 172 0.37 -9.30 7.96
N PHE A 173 1.03 -9.98 8.90
CA PHE A 173 0.39 -10.88 9.87
C PHE A 173 -0.01 -10.19 11.19
N LEU A 174 0.56 -9.03 11.50
CA LEU A 174 0.29 -8.31 12.73
C LEU A 174 -1.19 -7.84 12.86
N PRO A 175 -1.87 -7.36 11.80
CA PRO A 175 -3.32 -7.15 11.82
C PRO A 175 -4.14 -8.36 12.28
N LEU A 176 -3.82 -9.55 11.77
CA LEU A 176 -4.51 -10.79 12.16
C LEU A 176 -4.23 -11.13 13.62
N ALA A 177 -2.98 -11.01 14.07
CA ALA A 177 -2.61 -11.29 15.45
C ALA A 177 -3.33 -10.38 16.45
N ILE A 178 -3.41 -9.07 16.16
CA ILE A 178 -4.13 -8.10 17.01
C ILE A 178 -5.60 -8.50 17.15
N LEU A 179 -6.28 -8.83 16.05
CA LEU A 179 -7.69 -9.23 16.11
C LEU A 179 -7.91 -10.54 16.88
N LEU A 180 -7.01 -11.51 16.74
CA LEU A 180 -7.06 -12.75 17.50
C LEU A 180 -6.83 -12.53 19.00
N ILE A 181 -6.01 -11.54 19.39
CA ILE A 181 -5.83 -11.14 20.80
C ILE A 181 -7.07 -10.43 21.34
N ILE A 182 -7.66 -9.52 20.56
CA ILE A 182 -8.88 -8.78 20.94
C ILE A 182 -10.04 -9.74 21.19
N ASP A 183 -10.18 -10.79 20.39
CA ASP A 183 -11.21 -11.81 20.56
C ASP A 183 -10.97 -12.65 21.82
N LYS A 184 -9.75 -13.16 22.01
CA LYS A 184 -9.36 -13.90 23.22
C LYS A 184 -7.89 -13.70 23.56
N PHE A 185 -7.65 -12.98 24.66
CA PHE A 185 -6.31 -12.62 25.11
C PHE A 185 -5.37 -13.83 25.23
N ASP A 186 -4.11 -13.63 24.83
CA ASP A 186 -3.07 -14.64 24.82
C ASP A 186 -1.72 -14.01 25.07
N TYR A 187 -1.10 -14.36 26.20
CA TYR A 187 0.18 -13.77 26.56
C TYR A 187 1.28 -14.12 25.55
N LYS A 188 1.25 -15.30 24.91
CA LYS A 188 2.28 -15.70 23.94
C LYS A 188 2.16 -14.89 22.65
N LEU A 189 0.95 -14.76 22.12
CA LEU A 189 0.71 -13.96 20.92
C LEU A 189 0.93 -12.46 21.18
N SER A 190 0.48 -11.95 22.33
CA SER A 190 0.71 -10.56 22.74
C SER A 190 2.20 -10.23 22.84
N PHE A 191 3.01 -11.13 23.41
CA PHE A 191 4.46 -10.97 23.47
C PHE A 191 5.08 -10.84 22.07
N VAL A 192 4.70 -11.72 21.14
CA VAL A 192 5.22 -11.69 19.77
C VAL A 192 4.74 -10.47 18.99
N VAL A 193 3.52 -10.00 19.23
CA VAL A 193 3.01 -8.73 18.65
C VAL A 193 3.83 -7.54 19.14
N LEU A 194 4.10 -7.46 20.44
CA LEU A 194 4.96 -6.41 21.01
C LEU A 194 6.37 -6.47 20.40
N LEU A 195 6.96 -7.66 20.31
CA LEU A 195 8.26 -7.87 19.69
C LEU A 195 8.27 -7.45 18.21
N GLY A 196 7.19 -7.74 17.47
CA GLY A 196 7.02 -7.34 16.08
C GLY A 196 6.99 -5.81 15.91
N PHE A 197 6.28 -5.10 16.80
CA PHE A 197 6.29 -3.63 16.81
C PHE A 197 7.67 -3.06 17.11
N ILE A 198 8.39 -3.63 18.08
CA ILE A 198 9.77 -3.23 18.38
C ILE A 198 10.66 -3.41 17.14
N CYS A 199 10.57 -4.58 16.48
CA CYS A 199 11.35 -4.84 15.27
C CYS A 199 11.07 -3.81 14.14
N ILE A 200 9.80 -3.50 13.86
CA ILE A 200 9.45 -2.51 12.83
C ILE A 200 9.85 -1.08 13.26
N ALA A 201 9.73 -0.75 14.55
CA ALA A 201 10.15 0.56 15.06
C ALA A 201 11.66 0.76 14.87
N LEU A 202 12.46 -0.26 15.18
CA LEU A 202 13.91 -0.25 14.98
C LEU A 202 14.31 -0.13 13.50
N SER A 203 13.47 -0.56 12.54
CA SER A 203 13.69 -0.37 11.11
C SER A 203 13.28 1.00 10.58
N LEU A 204 12.70 1.88 11.41
CA LEU A 204 12.19 3.20 11.04
C LEU A 204 11.12 3.17 9.92
N GLN A 205 10.41 2.05 9.78
CA GLN A 205 9.33 1.87 8.80
C GLN A 205 7.96 2.21 9.38
N ARG A 206 7.79 3.49 9.72
CA ARG A 206 6.59 4.04 10.40
C ARG A 206 5.27 3.67 9.72
N GLY A 207 5.24 3.63 8.39
CA GLY A 207 4.04 3.27 7.62
C GLY A 207 3.53 1.87 7.93
N PHE A 208 4.44 0.91 8.20
CA PHE A 208 4.06 -0.46 8.55
C PHE A 208 3.46 -0.57 9.95
N ILE A 209 3.91 0.24 10.90
CA ILE A 209 3.30 0.33 12.23
C ILE A 209 1.87 0.87 12.11
N GLY A 210 1.72 2.01 11.41
CA GLY A 210 0.42 2.62 11.19
C GLY A 210 -0.57 1.66 10.52
N PHE A 211 -0.15 1.03 9.41
CA PHE A 211 -0.97 0.03 8.72
C PHE A 211 -1.35 -1.15 9.63
N SER A 212 -0.39 -1.66 10.42
CA SER A 212 -0.62 -2.83 11.28
C SER A 212 -1.58 -2.57 12.43
N ILE A 213 -1.67 -1.33 12.93
CA ILE A 213 -2.58 -0.92 14.00
C ILE A 213 -3.95 -0.52 13.44
N LEU A 214 -3.96 0.32 12.40
CA LEU A 214 -5.18 0.93 11.90
C LEU A 214 -6.09 -0.08 11.19
N THR A 215 -5.51 -1.02 10.43
CA THR A 215 -6.26 -2.06 9.73
C THR A 215 -7.13 -2.91 10.68
N PRO A 216 -6.59 -3.56 11.73
CA PRO A 216 -7.41 -4.36 12.64
C PRO A 216 -8.40 -3.51 13.44
N VAL A 217 -8.03 -2.30 13.85
CA VAL A 217 -8.94 -1.38 14.58
C VAL A 217 -10.14 -1.01 13.70
N LEU A 218 -9.93 -0.68 12.42
CA LEU A 218 -11.00 -0.39 11.47
C LEU A 218 -11.87 -1.62 11.17
N ILE A 219 -11.27 -2.80 11.00
CA ILE A 219 -12.03 -4.07 10.82
C ILE A 219 -12.92 -4.33 12.04
N TYR A 220 -12.36 -4.25 13.25
CA TYR A 220 -13.10 -4.47 14.49
C TYR A 220 -14.25 -3.46 14.64
N ALA A 221 -13.97 -2.17 14.43
CA ALA A 221 -14.98 -1.12 14.48
C ALA A 221 -16.10 -1.34 13.45
N ALA A 222 -15.77 -1.76 12.23
CA ALA A 222 -16.73 -2.07 11.17
C ALA A 222 -17.64 -3.26 11.51
N TYR A 223 -17.20 -4.20 12.34
CA TYR A 223 -18.06 -5.28 12.82
C TYR A 223 -18.90 -4.88 14.04
N LYS A 224 -18.40 -3.99 14.91
CA LYS A 224 -19.07 -3.61 16.16
C LYS A 224 -20.33 -2.76 15.95
N SER A 225 -20.22 -1.57 15.36
CA SER A 225 -21.38 -0.69 15.09
C SER A 225 -21.05 0.40 14.06
N ARG A 226 -22.09 1.02 13.47
CA ARG A 226 -21.90 2.15 12.54
C ARG A 226 -21.26 3.35 13.25
N PHE A 227 -21.72 3.66 14.46
CA PHE A 227 -21.25 4.81 15.22
C PHE A 227 -19.77 4.69 15.62
N ILE A 228 -19.36 3.53 16.14
CA ILE A 228 -17.96 3.27 16.52
C ILE A 228 -17.06 3.34 15.28
N PHE A 229 -17.52 2.79 14.16
CA PHE A 229 -16.79 2.91 12.89
C PHE A 229 -16.59 4.37 12.47
N CYS A 230 -17.65 5.20 12.51
CA CYS A 230 -17.52 6.62 12.16
C CYS A 230 -16.53 7.35 13.08
N ILE A 231 -16.56 7.12 14.39
CA ILE A 231 -15.60 7.74 15.33
C ILE A 231 -14.16 7.33 14.98
N VAL A 232 -13.91 6.02 14.86
CA VAL A 232 -12.57 5.50 14.56
C VAL A 232 -12.07 6.01 13.21
N PHE A 233 -12.95 6.08 12.21
CA PHE A 233 -12.61 6.59 10.89
C PHE A 233 -12.28 8.09 10.91
N SER A 234 -13.04 8.90 11.66
CA SER A 234 -12.71 10.32 11.85
C SER A 234 -11.37 10.51 12.57
N VAL A 235 -11.10 9.72 13.61
CA VAL A 235 -9.79 9.72 14.30
C VAL A 235 -8.68 9.32 13.35
N TYR A 236 -8.91 8.33 12.48
CA TYR A 236 -7.94 7.92 11.47
C TYR A 236 -7.62 9.05 10.47
N ILE A 237 -8.64 9.75 9.96
CA ILE A 237 -8.42 10.93 9.10
C ILE A 237 -7.58 11.96 9.84
N PHE A 238 -7.92 12.27 11.09
CA PHE A 238 -7.16 13.23 11.90
C PHE A 238 -5.70 12.82 12.10
N ILE A 239 -5.43 11.55 12.44
CA ILE A 239 -4.06 11.02 12.58
C ILE A 239 -3.29 11.17 11.28
N TYR A 240 -3.93 10.95 10.13
CA TYR A 240 -3.27 11.09 8.83
C TYR A 240 -2.90 12.55 8.53
N VAL A 241 -3.83 13.49 8.72
CA VAL A 241 -3.57 14.93 8.54
C VAL A 241 -2.45 15.38 9.49
N PHE A 242 -2.54 14.98 10.76
CA PHE A 242 -1.54 15.32 11.76
C PHE A 242 -0.16 14.71 11.44
N GLY A 243 -0.13 13.46 10.98
CA GLY A 243 1.11 12.80 10.57
C GLY A 243 1.78 13.48 9.39
N ALA A 244 1.00 13.96 8.41
CA ALA A 244 1.52 14.73 7.28
C ALA A 244 2.08 16.09 7.75
N ALA A 245 1.35 16.81 8.61
CA ALA A 245 1.79 18.08 9.18
C ALA A 245 3.04 17.94 10.06
N LEU A 246 3.17 16.83 10.79
CA LEU A 246 4.32 16.55 11.65
C LEU A 246 5.60 16.40 10.82
N TRP A 247 5.50 15.89 9.59
CA TRP A 247 6.63 15.79 8.67
C TRP A 247 7.18 17.17 8.31
N TRP A 248 6.29 18.15 8.14
CA TRP A 248 6.65 19.56 8.00
C TRP A 248 7.21 20.15 9.30
N LEU A 249 6.55 19.94 10.46
CA LEU A 249 7.02 20.47 11.76
C LEU A 249 8.43 19.99 12.15
N LEU A 250 8.79 18.76 11.75
CA LEU A 250 10.13 18.21 11.98
C LEU A 250 11.18 18.72 10.98
N GLY A 251 10.80 19.62 10.07
CA GLY A 251 11.70 20.20 9.07
C GLY A 251 12.08 19.25 7.92
N PHE A 252 11.34 18.15 7.73
CA PHE A 252 11.60 17.24 6.62
C PHE A 252 10.95 17.70 5.31
N ALA A 253 9.88 18.50 5.36
CA ALA A 253 9.35 19.22 4.21
C ALA A 253 9.90 20.64 4.18
N TYR A 254 10.60 21.00 3.11
CA TYR A 254 11.02 22.37 2.84
C TYR A 254 9.84 23.16 2.30
N SER A 255 9.13 23.88 3.17
CA SER A 255 8.21 24.94 2.75
C SER A 255 8.05 25.98 3.86
N ASP A 256 8.11 27.26 3.48
CA ASP A 256 7.60 28.39 4.25
C ASP A 256 6.07 28.31 4.32
N ALA A 257 5.54 27.29 5.00
CA ALA A 257 4.11 27.13 5.17
C ALA A 257 3.63 28.04 6.30
N ASP A 258 2.65 28.89 6.00
CA ASP A 258 2.12 29.87 6.95
C ASP A 258 1.03 29.25 7.85
N SER A 259 0.57 28.03 7.57
CA SER A 259 -0.47 27.35 8.34
C SER A 259 -0.22 25.84 8.50
N PHE A 260 -0.81 25.26 9.56
CA PHE A 260 -0.76 23.82 9.83
C PHE A 260 -1.31 22.97 8.67
N LEU A 261 -2.37 23.44 8.02
CA LEU A 261 -3.01 22.74 6.92
C LEU A 261 -2.12 22.78 5.66
N GLU A 262 -1.47 23.90 5.41
CA GLU A 262 -0.48 24.04 4.33
C GLU A 262 0.75 23.17 4.59
N GLY A 263 1.25 23.12 5.83
CA GLY A 263 2.30 22.19 6.24
C GLY A 263 1.91 20.72 6.07
N ALA A 264 0.64 20.38 6.32
CA ALA A 264 0.12 19.03 6.06
C ALA A 264 0.14 18.67 4.57
N MET A 265 -0.19 19.62 3.69
CA MET A 265 -0.14 19.41 2.24
C MET A 265 1.29 19.33 1.73
N ALA A 266 2.20 20.16 2.24
CA ALA A 266 3.63 20.09 1.93
C ALA A 266 4.24 18.74 2.37
N GLY A 267 3.73 18.15 3.44
CA GLY A 267 4.09 16.81 3.90
C GLY A 267 3.63 15.65 2.99
N ALA A 268 2.78 15.92 1.99
CA ALA A 268 2.30 14.94 1.01
C ALA A 268 2.51 15.44 -0.44
N PRO A 269 3.77 15.51 -0.92
CA PRO A 269 4.14 16.15 -2.19
C PRO A 269 3.77 15.32 -3.44
N ASP A 270 2.75 14.47 -3.39
CA ASP A 270 2.40 13.55 -4.48
C ASP A 270 2.10 14.28 -5.82
N VAL A 271 1.33 15.38 -5.79
CA VAL A 271 1.02 16.17 -7.01
C VAL A 271 2.23 16.89 -7.59
N PRO A 272 3.00 17.70 -6.82
CA PRO A 272 4.18 18.35 -7.37
C PRO A 272 5.23 17.33 -7.85
N ASP A 273 5.41 16.21 -7.16
CA ASP A 273 6.30 15.12 -7.60
C ASP A 273 5.86 14.55 -8.95
N GLN A 274 4.57 14.32 -9.14
CA GLN A 274 4.02 13.83 -10.42
C GLN A 274 4.19 14.85 -11.55
N LEU A 275 3.95 16.14 -11.30
CA LEU A 275 4.12 17.21 -12.29
C LEU A 275 5.60 17.40 -12.67
N ASN A 276 6.50 17.41 -11.68
CA ASN A 276 7.94 17.49 -11.90
C ASN A 276 8.48 16.25 -12.65
N PHE A 277 7.97 15.07 -12.32
CA PHE A 277 8.32 13.85 -13.05
C PHE A 277 7.85 13.94 -14.51
N LEU A 278 6.62 14.38 -14.75
CA LEU A 278 6.08 14.47 -16.11
C LEU A 278 6.80 15.54 -16.94
N SER A 279 7.16 16.68 -16.34
CA SER A 279 7.91 17.73 -17.05
C SER A 279 9.28 17.24 -17.52
N ARG A 280 9.99 16.46 -16.68
CA ARG A 280 11.25 15.82 -17.07
C ARG A 280 11.04 14.72 -18.10
N PHE A 281 10.03 13.87 -17.90
CA PHE A 281 9.74 12.77 -18.82
C PHE A 281 9.44 13.27 -20.25
N VAL A 282 8.70 14.36 -20.41
CA VAL A 282 8.34 14.92 -21.73
C VAL A 282 9.55 15.50 -22.47
N VAL A 283 10.62 15.86 -21.76
CA VAL A 283 11.87 16.32 -22.40
C VAL A 283 12.66 15.12 -22.93
N ASP A 284 12.84 14.07 -22.12
CA ASP A 284 13.65 12.91 -22.49
C ASP A 284 12.90 11.92 -23.42
N ASN A 285 11.58 11.81 -23.26
CA ASN A 285 10.65 10.94 -24.02
C ASN A 285 11.05 9.46 -24.12
N ILE A 286 11.74 8.92 -23.12
CA ILE A 286 12.15 7.51 -23.11
C ILE A 286 11.03 6.63 -22.52
N PHE A 287 10.16 6.13 -23.38
CA PHE A 287 9.12 5.17 -23.00
C PHE A 287 9.72 3.87 -22.45
N THR A 288 9.10 3.33 -21.40
CA THR A 288 9.60 2.11 -20.76
C THR A 288 9.22 0.84 -21.51
N TYR A 289 8.19 0.89 -22.37
CA TYR A 289 7.63 -0.28 -23.06
C TYR A 289 7.33 -1.46 -22.12
N GLY A 290 6.91 -1.17 -20.88
CA GLY A 290 6.57 -2.16 -19.86
C GLY A 290 7.78 -2.78 -19.14
N LYS A 291 9.02 -2.35 -19.42
CA LYS A 291 10.21 -2.81 -18.67
C LYS A 291 10.07 -2.57 -17.17
N THR A 292 9.36 -1.52 -16.77
CA THR A 292 9.13 -1.21 -15.35
C THR A 292 8.20 -2.18 -14.65
N PHE A 293 7.34 -2.92 -15.37
CA PHE A 293 6.37 -3.84 -14.75
C PHE A 293 7.06 -5.03 -14.13
N ILE A 294 8.12 -5.53 -14.78
CA ILE A 294 8.95 -6.62 -14.28
C ILE A 294 10.25 -6.13 -13.64
N GLY A 295 10.68 -4.91 -13.95
CA GLY A 295 11.95 -4.36 -13.47
C GLY A 295 12.05 -4.29 -11.94
N GLY A 296 10.92 -4.12 -11.24
CA GLY A 296 10.90 -4.16 -9.79
C GLY A 296 11.06 -5.57 -9.19
N LEU A 297 10.93 -6.63 -9.99
CA LEU A 297 11.26 -8.01 -9.61
C LEU A 297 12.77 -8.30 -9.71
N ILE A 298 13.56 -7.39 -10.28
CA ILE A 298 15.01 -7.52 -10.40
C ILE A 298 15.66 -6.81 -9.20
N PRO A 299 16.55 -7.49 -8.43
CA PRO A 299 17.19 -6.92 -7.26
C PRO A 299 18.27 -5.87 -7.62
N PHE A 300 18.83 -5.23 -6.58
CA PHE A 300 20.03 -4.38 -6.65
C PHE A 300 19.92 -3.07 -7.45
N GLY A 301 18.79 -2.37 -7.33
CA GLY A 301 18.68 -1.03 -7.92
C GLY A 301 18.69 -1.03 -9.43
N TYR A 302 18.13 -2.08 -10.05
CA TYR A 302 17.95 -2.17 -11.49
C TYR A 302 17.30 -0.89 -12.05
N GLU A 303 17.82 -0.37 -13.16
CA GLU A 303 17.42 0.94 -13.69
C GLU A 303 15.91 1.05 -14.01
N TRP A 304 15.28 -0.07 -14.40
CA TRP A 304 13.84 -0.15 -14.67
C TRP A 304 13.03 -0.56 -13.44
N ASN A 305 13.61 -0.63 -12.25
CA ASN A 305 12.81 -0.71 -11.03
C ASN A 305 11.94 0.56 -10.94
N PRO A 306 10.61 0.46 -10.77
CA PRO A 306 9.71 1.62 -10.77
C PRO A 306 10.17 2.78 -9.86
N SER A 307 10.65 2.45 -8.65
CA SER A 307 11.15 3.44 -7.70
C SER A 307 12.43 4.11 -8.18
N VAL A 308 13.36 3.35 -8.77
CA VAL A 308 14.62 3.87 -9.31
C VAL A 308 14.36 4.70 -10.56
N TYR A 309 13.59 4.17 -11.50
CA TYR A 309 13.24 4.82 -12.76
C TYR A 309 12.57 6.17 -12.52
N SER A 310 11.54 6.22 -11.65
CA SER A 310 10.82 7.48 -11.36
C SER A 310 11.74 8.57 -10.81
N LEU A 311 12.70 8.21 -9.97
CA LEU A 311 13.65 9.15 -9.38
C LEU A 311 14.80 9.50 -10.33
N LYS A 312 15.23 8.56 -11.18
CA LYS A 312 16.21 8.82 -12.25
C LYS A 312 15.72 9.93 -13.18
N ILE A 313 14.47 9.81 -13.64
CA ILE A 313 13.84 10.83 -14.49
C ILE A 313 13.66 12.16 -13.73
N LEU A 314 13.18 12.13 -12.48
CA LEU A 314 12.96 13.34 -11.70
C LEU A 314 14.25 14.14 -11.47
N ASN A 315 15.33 13.47 -11.08
CA ASN A 315 16.59 14.11 -10.71
C ASN A 315 17.49 14.40 -11.93
N GLY A 316 17.26 13.74 -13.07
CA GLY A 316 18.15 13.84 -14.24
C GLY A 316 19.56 13.30 -13.94
N VAL A 317 19.68 12.33 -13.03
CA VAL A 317 20.97 11.77 -12.58
C VAL A 317 21.09 10.35 -13.10
N ASP A 318 22.20 10.04 -13.79
CA ASP A 318 22.49 8.68 -14.25
C ASP A 318 22.97 7.74 -13.13
N ASP A 319 23.55 8.31 -12.07
CA ASP A 319 24.05 7.54 -10.92
C ASP A 319 22.94 7.18 -9.92
N ILE A 320 22.54 5.92 -9.98
CA ILE A 320 21.52 5.29 -9.12
C ILE A 320 21.92 5.30 -7.64
N SER A 321 23.22 5.39 -7.34
CA SER A 321 23.74 5.33 -5.96
C SER A 321 23.28 6.51 -5.08
N GLN A 322 22.92 7.64 -5.69
CA GLN A 322 22.53 8.87 -4.98
C GLN A 322 21.03 8.97 -4.65
N ILE A 323 20.19 8.04 -5.11
CA ILE A 323 18.73 8.20 -5.12
C ILE A 323 18.07 7.87 -3.76
N THR A 324 18.05 8.77 -2.78
CA THR A 324 17.66 8.44 -1.37
C THR A 324 16.15 8.48 -1.09
N SER A 325 15.34 7.72 -1.84
CA SER A 325 13.88 7.68 -1.64
C SER A 325 13.24 6.35 -2.05
N GLY A 326 12.02 6.11 -1.57
CA GLY A 326 11.19 4.94 -1.87
C GLY A 326 10.56 4.95 -3.28
N GLY A 327 10.84 5.97 -4.09
CA GLY A 327 10.21 6.20 -5.40
C GLY A 327 9.01 7.13 -5.33
N LEU A 328 8.53 7.56 -6.49
CA LEU A 328 7.35 8.40 -6.60
C LEU A 328 6.06 7.57 -6.63
N ARG A 329 5.01 8.09 -6.00
CA ARG A 329 3.66 7.51 -6.06
C ARG A 329 2.94 8.03 -7.30
N LEU A 330 3.23 7.42 -8.45
CA LEU A 330 2.57 7.73 -9.72
C LEU A 330 1.25 6.94 -9.85
N PRO A 331 0.15 7.58 -10.29
CA PRO A 331 -1.10 6.88 -10.57
C PRO A 331 -0.93 5.92 -11.76
N VAL A 332 -1.80 4.91 -11.86
CA VAL A 332 -1.77 3.93 -12.97
C VAL A 332 -1.85 4.59 -14.34
N TYR A 333 -2.51 5.74 -14.44
CA TYR A 333 -2.67 6.51 -15.67
C TYR A 333 -1.33 7.00 -16.20
N MET A 334 -0.48 7.53 -15.31
CA MET A 334 0.87 7.98 -15.64
C MET A 334 1.79 6.80 -15.96
N TRP A 335 1.70 5.70 -15.21
CA TRP A 335 2.43 4.48 -15.56
C TRP A 335 2.06 3.96 -16.95
N GLY A 336 0.77 4.07 -17.31
CA GLY A 336 0.27 3.80 -18.66
C GLY A 336 0.95 4.69 -19.70
N TYR A 337 0.91 6.00 -19.49
CA TYR A 337 1.50 6.98 -20.42
C TYR A 337 3.00 6.77 -20.62
N VAL A 338 3.75 6.58 -19.54
CA VAL A 338 5.21 6.41 -19.59
C VAL A 338 5.61 5.06 -20.21
N SER A 339 4.73 4.05 -20.14
CA SER A 339 5.03 2.75 -20.72
C SER A 339 4.68 2.66 -22.20
N PHE A 340 3.49 3.12 -22.59
CA PHE A 340 2.94 2.93 -23.94
C PHE A 340 2.16 4.14 -24.45
N SER A 341 2.49 5.35 -23.99
CA SER A 341 1.78 6.58 -24.34
C SER A 341 0.26 6.46 -24.10
N TRP A 342 -0.56 7.10 -24.93
CA TRP A 342 -2.03 7.09 -24.82
C TRP A 342 -2.66 5.71 -24.84
N VAL A 343 -2.09 4.75 -25.59
CA VAL A 343 -2.56 3.35 -25.57
C VAL A 343 -2.40 2.77 -24.17
N GLY A 344 -1.29 3.06 -23.51
CA GLY A 344 -1.07 2.64 -22.14
C GLY A 344 -2.02 3.31 -21.14
N VAL A 345 -2.29 4.61 -21.30
CA VAL A 345 -3.28 5.34 -20.47
C VAL A 345 -4.64 4.66 -20.52
N ILE A 346 -5.07 4.19 -21.68
CA ILE A 346 -6.37 3.52 -21.82
C ILE A 346 -6.28 2.09 -21.29
N VAL A 347 -5.39 1.27 -21.84
CA VAL A 347 -5.37 -0.18 -21.62
C VAL A 347 -4.97 -0.53 -20.18
N LEU A 348 -3.92 0.08 -19.63
CA LEU A 348 -3.48 -0.26 -18.27
C LEU A 348 -4.52 0.17 -17.23
N SER A 349 -5.11 1.36 -17.40
CA SER A 349 -6.11 1.88 -16.49
C SER A 349 -7.37 1.01 -16.50
N PHE A 350 -7.80 0.58 -17.69
CA PHE A 350 -8.89 -0.39 -17.84
C PHE A 350 -8.60 -1.69 -17.09
N ILE A 351 -7.44 -2.31 -17.33
CA ILE A 351 -7.05 -3.58 -16.70
C ILE A 351 -6.97 -3.41 -15.17
N SER A 352 -6.39 -2.31 -14.68
CA SER A 352 -6.29 -2.03 -13.25
C SER A 352 -7.68 -1.88 -12.61
N GLY A 353 -8.60 -1.13 -13.22
CA GLY A 353 -9.98 -1.00 -12.74
C GLY A 353 -10.73 -2.34 -12.75
N TYR A 354 -10.51 -3.14 -13.78
CA TYR A 354 -11.10 -4.48 -13.91
C TYR A 354 -10.62 -5.43 -12.80
N LEU A 355 -9.30 -5.54 -12.59
CA LEU A 355 -8.71 -6.41 -11.58
C LEU A 355 -9.05 -5.95 -10.15
N THR A 356 -9.00 -4.63 -9.91
CA THR A 356 -9.38 -4.04 -8.63
C THR A 356 -10.81 -4.42 -8.26
N THR A 357 -11.71 -4.44 -9.24
CA THR A 357 -13.10 -4.81 -9.00
C THR A 357 -13.27 -6.25 -8.56
N HIS A 358 -12.56 -7.19 -9.20
CA HIS A 358 -12.57 -8.59 -8.79
C HIS A 358 -11.99 -8.79 -7.38
N MET A 359 -10.94 -8.04 -7.03
CA MET A 359 -10.40 -8.03 -5.66
C MET A 359 -11.45 -7.54 -4.64
N ILE A 360 -12.15 -6.44 -4.89
CA ILE A 360 -13.19 -5.94 -3.97
C ILE A 360 -14.38 -6.89 -3.89
N LEU A 361 -14.81 -7.49 -5.00
CA LEU A 361 -15.87 -8.49 -4.99
C LEU A 361 -15.48 -9.73 -4.18
N PHE A 362 -14.21 -10.14 -4.23
CA PHE A 362 -13.69 -11.22 -3.38
C PHE A 362 -13.82 -10.89 -1.89
N ILE A 363 -13.39 -9.69 -1.46
CA ILE A 363 -13.50 -9.23 -0.05
C ILE A 363 -14.98 -9.06 0.34
N LYS A 364 -15.82 -8.53 -0.55
CA LYS A 364 -17.26 -8.37 -0.31
C LYS A 364 -17.92 -9.72 0.02
N LYS A 365 -17.58 -10.78 -0.72
CA LYS A 365 -18.12 -12.11 -0.48
C LYS A 365 -17.70 -12.70 0.89
N SER A 366 -16.56 -12.30 1.44
CA SER A 366 -16.11 -12.75 2.76
C SER A 366 -16.71 -11.96 3.93
N SER A 367 -17.45 -10.88 3.65
CA SER A 367 -17.95 -9.94 4.68
C SER A 367 -18.98 -10.51 5.65
N SER A 368 -19.60 -11.65 5.33
CA SER A 368 -20.53 -12.39 6.21
C SER A 368 -19.82 -13.35 7.16
N LEU A 369 -18.53 -13.63 6.95
CA LEU A 369 -17.74 -14.52 7.81
C LEU A 369 -17.39 -13.85 9.15
N SER A 370 -16.89 -14.67 10.09
CA SER A 370 -16.32 -14.17 11.35
C SER A 370 -15.18 -13.18 11.10
N ILE A 371 -14.91 -12.32 12.08
CA ILE A 371 -13.84 -11.30 12.00
C ILE A 371 -12.50 -11.92 11.59
N SER A 372 -12.11 -13.05 12.21
CA SER A 372 -10.85 -13.75 11.91
C SER A 372 -10.74 -14.17 10.44
N PHE A 373 -11.78 -14.79 9.89
CA PHE A 373 -11.81 -15.23 8.49
C PHE A 373 -11.91 -14.08 7.51
N PHE A 374 -12.67 -13.04 7.83
CA PHE A 374 -12.71 -11.82 7.03
C PHE A 374 -11.33 -11.20 6.94
N THR A 375 -10.62 -11.07 8.07
CA THR A 375 -9.25 -10.54 8.12
C THR A 375 -8.27 -11.40 7.34
N LEU A 376 -8.36 -12.73 7.45
CA LEU A 376 -7.52 -13.63 6.67
C LEU A 376 -7.75 -13.43 5.15
N ASN A 377 -9.00 -13.37 4.72
CA ASN A 377 -9.34 -13.09 3.31
C ASN A 377 -8.91 -11.68 2.89
N TYR A 378 -9.02 -10.70 3.78
CA TYR A 378 -8.54 -9.34 3.56
C TYR A 378 -7.04 -9.34 3.32
N ILE A 379 -6.24 -9.96 4.20
CA ILE A 379 -4.78 -10.10 4.06
C ILE A 379 -4.42 -10.82 2.76
N TYR A 380 -5.13 -11.89 2.42
CA TYR A 380 -4.93 -12.60 1.15
C TYR A 380 -5.17 -11.67 -0.04
N ALA A 381 -6.28 -10.91 -0.05
CA ALA A 381 -6.59 -9.98 -1.11
C ALA A 381 -5.57 -8.84 -1.20
N THR A 382 -5.22 -8.20 -0.08
CA THR A 382 -4.26 -7.10 -0.01
C THR A 382 -2.79 -7.53 -0.07
N THR A 383 -2.52 -8.82 -0.32
CA THR A 383 -1.15 -9.31 -0.56
C THR A 383 -1.06 -9.97 -1.94
N ILE A 384 -1.88 -10.99 -2.18
CA ILE A 384 -1.85 -11.77 -3.43
C ILE A 384 -2.55 -11.02 -4.55
N LEU A 385 -3.81 -10.61 -4.36
CA LEU A 385 -4.59 -10.01 -5.46
C LEU A 385 -4.06 -8.61 -5.79
N ILE A 386 -3.70 -7.81 -4.77
CA ILE A 386 -3.15 -6.48 -5.00
C ILE A 386 -1.85 -6.50 -5.79
N PHE A 387 -1.03 -7.55 -5.65
CA PHE A 387 0.21 -7.70 -6.42
C PHE A 387 -0.08 -7.79 -7.92
N PHE A 388 -1.16 -8.49 -8.31
CA PHE A 388 -1.62 -8.55 -9.69
C PHE A 388 -2.35 -7.29 -10.14
N VAL A 389 -3.10 -6.63 -9.25
CA VAL A 389 -3.74 -5.34 -9.54
C VAL A 389 -2.69 -4.26 -9.83
N ASN A 390 -1.60 -4.26 -9.06
CA ASN A 390 -0.47 -3.35 -9.21
C ASN A 390 0.64 -3.95 -10.09
N PHE A 391 0.26 -4.64 -11.17
CA PHE A 391 1.21 -5.29 -12.08
C PHE A 391 2.26 -4.33 -12.67
N TYR A 392 1.94 -3.04 -12.73
CA TYR A 392 2.83 -1.99 -13.22
C TYR A 392 3.88 -1.53 -12.19
N ASN A 393 3.75 -1.98 -10.94
CA ASN A 393 4.64 -1.64 -9.83
C ASN A 393 4.96 -2.88 -8.98
N MET A 394 5.26 -4.01 -9.63
CA MET A 394 5.65 -5.22 -8.92
C MET A 394 7.02 -5.04 -8.24
N SER A 395 7.20 -5.69 -7.09
CA SER A 395 8.45 -5.59 -6.32
C SER A 395 8.91 -6.95 -5.84
N ILE A 396 10.20 -7.27 -6.01
CA ILE A 396 10.81 -8.51 -5.46
C ILE A 396 10.65 -8.57 -3.94
N TYR A 397 10.55 -7.41 -3.27
CA TYR A 397 10.33 -7.34 -1.83
C TYR A 397 8.95 -7.82 -1.39
N SER A 398 7.98 -7.93 -2.31
CA SER A 398 6.67 -8.53 -2.02
C SER A 398 6.67 -10.06 -2.08
N VAL A 399 7.66 -10.69 -2.72
CA VAL A 399 7.70 -12.15 -2.95
C VAL A 399 7.66 -12.95 -1.63
N PRO A 400 8.40 -12.59 -0.57
CA PRO A 400 8.25 -13.26 0.73
C PRO A 400 6.81 -13.23 1.23
N ASN A 401 6.14 -12.08 1.14
CA ASN A 401 4.76 -11.95 1.60
C ASN A 401 3.81 -12.82 0.78
N LEU A 402 3.99 -12.85 -0.54
CA LEU A 402 3.22 -13.72 -1.42
C LEU A 402 3.36 -15.18 -1.00
N PHE A 403 4.60 -15.65 -0.80
CA PHE A 403 4.89 -17.03 -0.42
C PHE A 403 4.27 -17.41 0.93
N PHE A 404 4.51 -16.61 1.98
CA PHE A 404 4.03 -16.94 3.33
C PHE A 404 2.52 -16.82 3.46
N VAL A 405 1.89 -15.80 2.86
CA VAL A 405 0.43 -15.67 2.83
C VAL A 405 -0.19 -16.82 2.04
N PHE A 406 0.39 -17.17 0.88
CA PHE A 406 -0.10 -18.30 0.08
C PHE A 406 -0.05 -19.61 0.85
N ILE A 407 1.09 -19.95 1.47
CA ILE A 407 1.23 -21.18 2.27
C ILE A 407 0.30 -21.16 3.46
N PHE A 408 0.24 -20.05 4.20
CA PHE A 408 -0.64 -19.94 5.36
C PHE A 408 -2.10 -20.19 4.94
N TYR A 409 -2.55 -19.52 3.89
CA TYR A 409 -3.89 -19.67 3.33
C TYR A 409 -4.16 -21.11 2.86
N TYR A 410 -3.24 -21.69 2.09
CA TYR A 410 -3.35 -23.05 1.57
C TYR A 410 -3.39 -24.11 2.68
N VAL A 411 -2.54 -24.01 3.70
CA VAL A 411 -2.48 -24.98 4.81
C VAL A 411 -3.69 -24.84 5.74
N VAL A 412 -4.29 -23.65 5.87
CA VAL A 412 -5.59 -23.46 6.53
C VAL A 412 -6.68 -24.17 5.72
N ASN A 413 -6.69 -24.01 4.40
CA ASN A 413 -7.68 -24.62 3.50
C ASN A 413 -7.57 -26.15 3.40
N TRP A 414 -6.36 -26.70 3.28
CA TRP A 414 -6.12 -28.13 3.03
C TRP A 414 -6.71 -29.02 4.13
N LYS A 415 -6.44 -28.68 5.40
CA LYS A 415 -6.92 -29.49 6.53
C LYS A 415 -8.44 -29.46 6.67
N LEU A 416 -9.08 -28.36 6.27
CA LEU A 416 -10.52 -28.23 6.31
C LEU A 416 -11.22 -29.00 5.16
N ARG A 417 -10.54 -29.20 4.01
CA ARG A 417 -11.03 -30.09 2.94
C ARG A 417 -10.99 -31.57 3.34
N ILE A 418 -9.98 -31.99 4.10
CA ILE A 418 -9.87 -33.39 4.57
C ILE A 418 -11.02 -33.73 5.52
N LYS A 419 -11.38 -32.85 6.47
CA LYS A 419 -12.53 -33.03 7.37
C LYS A 419 -13.90 -33.11 6.68
N ARG A 420 -13.98 -32.91 5.36
CA ARG A 420 -15.24 -33.01 4.58
C ARG A 420 -15.37 -34.35 3.85
N LYS A 421 -14.25 -35.04 3.63
CA LYS A 421 -14.22 -36.34 2.93
C LYS A 421 -14.41 -37.53 3.87
N TYR A 422 -14.29 -37.28 5.18
CA TYR A 422 -14.58 -38.20 6.27
C TYR A 422 -15.62 -37.52 7.16
#